data_AF-A0A7Y0G528-F1
#
_entry.id   AF-A0A7Y0G528-F1
#
_cell.length_a   1.000
_cell.length_b   1.000
_cell.length_c   1.000
_cell.angle_alpha   90.00
_cell.angle_beta   90.00
_cell.angle_gamma   90.00
#
_symmetry.space_group_name_H-M   'P 1'
#
loop_
_entity.id
_entity.type
_entity.pdbx_description
1 polymer ?
#
loop_
_entity_poly.entity_id
_entity_poly.type
_entity_poly.pdbx_seq_one_letter_code
_entity_poly.pdbx_strand_id
1 'polypeptide(L)'
;MPYTPFYAGEVVTAEALGTRIIEIVMDWTPLVSLGNFQSGFSPNPAKPPRMQIRRTMGTLEFLYEGRINNSGTNMVNTTAVMFVFTVADCIPSVEHGDEVYGANSSHQPIRLGLLANGNLTGSVAAGSANPSTIWLDDTHFTNPK
;
A
#
# COMPACT_ATOMS: atom_id res chain seq x y z
N MET A 1 -11.56 -1.12 16.49
CA MET A 1 -12.55 -0.53 17.43
C MET A 1 -13.94 -0.95 16.99
N PRO A 2 -14.87 -1.31 17.90
CA PRO A 2 -16.25 -1.63 17.54
C PRO A 2 -16.99 -0.39 17.00
N TYR A 3 -17.82 -0.58 15.98
CA TYR A 3 -18.70 0.45 15.44
C TYR A 3 -19.66 0.98 16.52
N THR A 4 -19.78 2.30 16.65
CA THR A 4 -20.75 2.96 17.53
C THR A 4 -21.82 3.65 16.65
N PRO A 5 -23.08 3.18 16.63
CA PRO A 5 -24.13 3.78 15.81
C PRO A 5 -24.46 5.20 16.27
N PHE A 6 -24.99 6.01 15.34
CA PHE A 6 -25.60 7.30 15.65
C PHE A 6 -27.03 7.11 16.17
N TYR A 7 -27.40 7.91 17.16
CA TYR A 7 -28.80 8.05 17.53
C TYR A 7 -29.47 9.11 16.66
N ALA A 8 -30.74 8.90 16.32
CA ALA A 8 -31.51 9.90 15.60
C ALA A 8 -31.55 11.21 16.43
N GLY A 9 -31.10 12.32 15.83
CA GLY A 9 -31.06 13.64 16.47
C GLY A 9 -29.76 13.96 17.24
N GLU A 10 -28.75 13.08 17.21
CA GLU A 10 -27.43 13.38 17.77
C GLU A 10 -26.72 14.47 16.97
N VAL A 11 -26.22 15.52 17.63
CA VAL A 11 -25.35 16.52 17.01
C VAL A 11 -23.93 15.95 16.98
N VAL A 12 -23.45 15.63 15.79
CA VAL A 12 -22.12 15.05 15.58
C VAL A 12 -21.20 16.11 14.98
N THR A 13 -20.03 16.34 15.58
CA THR A 13 -18.99 17.19 14.97
C THR A 13 -18.36 16.46 13.78
N ALA A 14 -17.78 17.20 12.82
CA ALA A 14 -17.12 16.59 11.66
C ALA A 14 -16.03 15.57 12.07
N GLU A 15 -15.31 15.84 13.16
CA GLU A 15 -14.29 14.94 13.72
C GLU A 15 -14.88 13.66 14.34
N ALA A 16 -16.00 13.78 15.07
CA ALA A 16 -16.72 12.65 15.62
C ALA A 16 -17.37 11.78 14.52
N LEU A 17 -17.74 12.38 13.38
CA LEU A 17 -18.22 11.66 12.22
C LEU A 17 -17.07 10.90 11.55
N GLY A 18 -15.92 11.56 11.34
CA GLY A 18 -14.73 10.97 10.72
C GLY A 18 -14.19 9.73 11.45
N THR A 19 -14.20 9.75 12.78
CA THR A 19 -13.77 8.59 13.59
C THR A 19 -14.76 7.43 13.58
N ARG A 20 -16.05 7.68 13.31
CA ARG A 20 -17.10 6.64 13.28
C ARG A 20 -17.36 6.06 11.88
N ILE A 21 -16.88 6.68 10.81
CA ILE A 21 -16.99 6.19 9.41
C ILE A 21 -15.79 5.35 8.94
N ILE A 22 -14.73 5.27 9.74
CA ILE A 22 -13.53 4.49 9.46
C ILE A 22 -13.53 3.24 10.33
N GLU A 23 -13.55 2.09 9.70
CA GLU A 23 -13.37 0.78 10.35
C GLU A 23 -11.97 0.25 10.00
N ILE A 24 -11.16 -0.09 11.00
CA ILE A 24 -9.90 -0.79 10.76
C ILE A 24 -10.19 -2.29 10.66
N VAL A 25 -10.00 -2.83 9.46
CA VAL A 25 -10.21 -4.25 9.13
C VAL A 25 -8.96 -5.07 9.43
N MET A 26 -7.79 -4.48 9.19
CA MET A 26 -6.48 -5.04 9.54
C MET A 26 -5.59 -3.90 10.03
N ASP A 27 -5.02 -4.02 11.23
CA ASP A 27 -4.05 -3.07 11.76
C ASP A 27 -2.77 -3.02 10.91
N TRP A 28 -1.97 -1.96 11.09
CA TRP A 28 -0.67 -1.83 10.43
C TRP A 28 0.22 -3.05 10.68
N THR A 29 0.31 -3.91 9.66
CA THR A 29 0.94 -5.22 9.73
C THR A 29 2.17 -5.23 8.82
N PRO A 30 3.34 -5.68 9.28
CA PRO A 30 4.53 -5.79 8.44
C PRO A 30 4.29 -6.65 7.20
N LEU A 31 4.79 -6.22 6.04
CA LEU A 31 4.66 -7.02 4.82
C LEU A 31 5.29 -8.40 4.98
N VAL A 32 6.40 -8.52 5.72
CA VAL A 32 7.06 -9.81 5.98
C VAL A 32 6.16 -10.86 6.66
N SER A 33 5.07 -10.47 7.32
CA SER A 33 4.08 -11.41 7.88
C SER A 33 2.90 -11.70 6.95
N LEU A 34 2.79 -11.00 5.82
CA LEU A 34 1.68 -11.10 4.88
C LEU A 34 2.05 -11.86 3.58
N GLY A 35 3.30 -12.30 3.46
CA GLY A 35 3.84 -12.90 2.24
C GLY A 35 5.36 -12.84 2.18
N ASN A 36 5.91 -12.87 0.96
CA ASN A 36 7.36 -12.98 0.73
C ASN A 36 7.86 -11.95 -0.27
N PHE A 37 9.04 -11.39 0.00
CA PHE A 37 9.77 -10.58 -0.97
C PHE A 37 10.36 -11.45 -2.08
N GLN A 38 10.32 -10.95 -3.31
CA GLN A 38 11.02 -11.57 -4.42
C GLN A 38 12.53 -11.31 -4.35
N SER A 39 13.29 -12.11 -5.07
CA SER A 39 14.75 -11.93 -5.16
C SER A 39 15.11 -10.50 -5.58
N GLY A 40 16.11 -9.93 -4.91
CA GLY A 40 16.55 -8.56 -5.12
C GLY A 40 15.73 -7.48 -4.39
N PHE A 41 14.69 -7.87 -3.65
CA PHE A 41 13.92 -6.97 -2.79
C PHE A 41 13.99 -7.37 -1.32
N SER A 42 13.90 -6.40 -0.43
CA SER A 42 13.91 -6.64 1.02
C SER A 42 13.22 -5.50 1.79
N PRO A 43 12.72 -5.77 3.01
CA PRO A 43 12.20 -4.69 3.86
C PRO A 43 13.34 -3.75 4.28
N ASN A 44 13.11 -2.44 4.25
CA ASN A 44 14.07 -1.50 4.81
C ASN A 44 14.09 -1.62 6.35
N PRO A 45 15.24 -1.85 7.00
CA PRO A 45 15.28 -2.09 8.44
C PRO A 45 14.96 -0.85 9.29
N ALA A 46 15.22 0.36 8.77
CA ALA A 46 14.94 1.60 9.50
C ALA A 46 13.47 2.04 9.35
N LYS A 47 12.83 1.69 8.23
CA LYS A 47 11.41 1.96 7.94
C LYS A 47 10.77 0.73 7.29
N PRO A 48 10.51 -0.35 8.06
CA PRO A 48 9.95 -1.58 7.51
C PRO A 48 8.61 -1.31 6.82
N PRO A 49 8.38 -1.90 5.63
CA PRO A 49 7.15 -1.67 4.91
C PRO A 49 6.00 -2.41 5.60
N ARG A 50 4.85 -1.74 5.71
CA ARG A 50 3.65 -2.25 6.39
C ARG A 50 2.41 -1.97 5.54
N MET A 51 1.34 -2.70 5.84
CA MET A 51 0.04 -2.55 5.20
C MET A 51 -1.06 -2.44 6.25
N GLN A 52 -2.08 -1.62 5.99
CA GLN A 52 -3.32 -1.55 6.74
C GLN A 52 -4.49 -1.78 5.78
N ILE A 53 -5.54 -2.45 6.26
CA ILE A 53 -6.82 -2.47 5.55
C ILE A 53 -7.81 -1.70 6.40
N ARG A 54 -8.44 -0.68 5.81
CA ARG A 54 -9.55 0.03 6.45
C ARG A 54 -10.75 0.09 5.52
N ARG A 55 -11.92 0.34 6.09
CA ARG A 55 -13.14 0.63 5.35
C ARG A 55 -13.58 2.04 5.70
N THR A 56 -13.61 2.91 4.71
CA THR A 56 -14.01 4.32 4.83
C THR A 56 -15.33 4.51 4.11
N MET A 57 -16.40 4.83 4.84
CA MET A 57 -17.75 5.02 4.27
C MET A 57 -18.21 3.82 3.39
N GLY A 58 -17.92 2.60 3.84
CA GLY A 58 -18.25 1.37 3.11
C GLY A 58 -17.25 0.95 2.04
N THR A 59 -16.29 1.81 1.69
CA THR A 59 -15.26 1.52 0.67
C THR A 59 -14.02 0.94 1.33
N LEU A 60 -13.56 -0.22 0.87
CA LEU A 60 -12.34 -0.85 1.37
C LEU A 60 -11.11 -0.14 0.79
N GLU A 61 -10.10 0.11 1.61
CA GLU A 61 -8.85 0.77 1.24
C GLU A 61 -7.67 -0.03 1.76
N PHE A 62 -6.73 -0.35 0.88
CA PHE A 62 -5.43 -0.93 1.25
C PHE A 62 -4.42 0.20 1.30
N LEU A 63 -3.88 0.48 2.48
CA LEU A 63 -2.88 1.51 2.69
C LEU A 63 -1.52 0.87 2.91
N TYR A 64 -0.49 1.53 2.42
CA TYR A 64 0.90 1.13 2.62
C TYR A 64 1.70 2.29 3.21
N GLU A 65 2.78 1.93 3.90
CA GLU A 65 3.78 2.87 4.38
C GLU A 65 5.15 2.19 4.47
N GLY A 66 6.20 2.97 4.68
CA GLY A 66 7.55 2.47 4.85
C GLY A 66 8.25 2.24 3.50
N ARG A 67 9.28 1.40 3.51
CA ARG A 67 10.22 1.33 2.37
C ARG A 67 10.63 -0.08 2.02
N ILE A 68 10.75 -0.33 0.72
CA ILE A 68 11.33 -1.55 0.15
C ILE A 68 12.70 -1.21 -0.42
N ASN A 69 13.73 -1.97 -0.07
CA ASN A 69 15.04 -1.88 -0.68
C ASN A 69 15.07 -2.71 -1.97
N ASN A 70 15.74 -2.21 -3.00
CA ASN A 70 16.04 -2.92 -4.24
C ASN A 70 17.57 -3.05 -4.38
N SER A 71 18.07 -4.29 -4.38
CA SER A 71 19.50 -4.59 -4.45
C SER A 71 20.01 -4.84 -5.87
N GLY A 72 19.33 -4.31 -6.89
CA GLY A 72 19.80 -4.32 -8.28
C GLY A 72 18.84 -4.96 -9.28
N THR A 73 17.63 -5.35 -8.88
CA THR A 73 16.60 -5.78 -9.83
C THR A 73 16.25 -4.60 -10.74
N ASN A 74 16.34 -4.79 -12.06
CA ASN A 74 16.04 -3.74 -13.02
C ASN A 74 14.54 -3.45 -13.06
N MET A 75 14.17 -2.21 -12.77
CA MET A 75 12.80 -1.71 -12.86
C MET A 75 12.63 -0.66 -13.97
N VAL A 76 13.72 -0.31 -14.68
CA VAL A 76 13.69 0.70 -15.73
C VAL A 76 13.08 0.10 -16.99
N ASN A 77 11.94 0.66 -17.40
CA ASN A 77 11.14 0.20 -18.53
C ASN A 77 10.73 -1.28 -18.43
N THR A 78 10.70 -1.82 -17.21
CA THR A 78 10.39 -3.22 -16.92
C THR A 78 9.60 -3.34 -15.62
N THR A 79 8.52 -4.11 -15.64
CA THR A 79 7.74 -4.43 -14.43
C THR A 79 8.43 -5.53 -13.64
N ALA A 80 8.86 -5.21 -12.41
CA ALA A 80 9.42 -6.19 -11.48
C ALA A 80 8.39 -6.54 -10.40
N VAL A 81 8.29 -7.83 -10.06
CA VAL A 81 7.53 -8.26 -8.88
C VAL A 81 8.42 -8.04 -7.65
N MET A 82 7.94 -7.27 -6.69
CA MET A 82 8.68 -6.91 -5.48
C MET A 82 8.30 -7.81 -4.31
N PHE A 83 7.01 -8.10 -4.19
CA PHE A 83 6.44 -8.82 -3.07
C PHE A 83 5.24 -9.66 -3.53
N VAL A 84 5.07 -10.83 -2.93
CA VAL A 84 3.97 -11.75 -3.21
C VAL A 84 3.19 -11.98 -1.91
N PHE A 85 1.94 -11.51 -1.89
CA PHE A 85 1.02 -11.75 -0.78
C PHE A 85 0.60 -13.22 -0.74
N THR A 86 0.56 -13.79 0.47
CA THR A 86 0.05 -15.16 0.71
C THR A 86 -1.23 -15.14 1.56
N VAL A 87 -1.52 -14.02 2.23
CA VAL A 87 -2.76 -13.83 2.99
C VAL A 87 -3.88 -13.41 2.05
N ALA A 88 -4.91 -14.25 1.93
CA ALA A 88 -6.00 -14.08 0.96
C ALA A 88 -6.73 -12.73 1.08
N ASP A 89 -6.91 -12.20 2.29
CA ASP A 89 -7.58 -10.92 2.51
C ASP A 89 -6.76 -9.72 1.99
N CYS A 90 -5.45 -9.89 1.79
CA CYS A 90 -4.55 -8.86 1.25
C CYS A 90 -4.40 -8.91 -0.29
N ILE A 91 -5.02 -9.88 -0.97
CA ILE A 91 -4.93 -10.05 -2.43
C ILE A 91 -6.14 -9.38 -3.10
N PRO A 92 -5.98 -8.44 -4.05
CA PRO A 92 -7.14 -7.79 -4.65
C PRO A 92 -7.89 -8.72 -5.62
N SER A 93 -9.16 -8.42 -5.92
CA SER A 93 -9.96 -9.14 -6.92
C SER A 93 -9.66 -8.69 -8.36
N VAL A 94 -9.18 -7.46 -8.52
CA VAL A 94 -8.78 -6.86 -9.80
C VAL A 94 -7.42 -6.18 -9.68
N GLU A 95 -6.80 -5.84 -10.81
CA GLU A 95 -5.55 -5.08 -10.81
C GLU A 95 -5.79 -3.62 -10.45
N HIS A 96 -4.92 -3.08 -9.59
CA HIS A 96 -4.86 -1.65 -9.27
C HIS A 96 -3.46 -1.11 -9.52
N GLY A 97 -3.37 0.18 -9.82
CA GLY A 97 -2.11 0.89 -9.98
C GLY A 97 -2.14 2.24 -9.26
N ASP A 98 -0.98 2.64 -8.76
CA ASP A 98 -0.77 3.93 -8.09
C ASP A 98 0.63 4.43 -8.44
N GLU A 99 0.84 5.74 -8.38
CA GLU A 99 2.15 6.34 -8.58
C GLU A 99 2.67 6.88 -7.25
N VAL A 100 3.81 6.37 -6.80
CA VAL A 100 4.42 6.83 -5.56
C VAL A 100 5.51 7.83 -5.83
N TYR A 101 5.48 8.93 -5.08
CA TYR A 101 6.44 10.01 -5.12
C TYR A 101 6.88 10.38 -3.70
N GLY A 102 8.18 10.64 -3.53
CA GLY A 102 8.69 11.17 -2.27
C GLY A 102 8.24 12.63 -2.11
N ALA A 103 7.58 12.94 -1.00
CA ALA A 103 6.86 14.20 -0.75
C ALA A 103 7.65 15.52 -0.88
N ASN A 104 8.96 15.52 -1.19
CA ASN A 104 9.76 16.76 -1.26
C ASN A 104 11.09 16.65 -2.03
N SER A 105 11.15 15.94 -3.16
CA SER A 105 12.47 15.57 -3.67
C SER A 105 12.53 15.22 -5.14
N SER A 106 13.70 15.43 -5.73
CA SER A 106 14.15 15.06 -7.08
C SER A 106 14.14 13.54 -7.36
N HIS A 107 13.32 12.77 -6.63
CA HIS A 107 13.16 11.33 -6.84
C HIS A 107 12.15 11.09 -7.96
N GLN A 108 12.38 10.01 -8.71
CA GLN A 108 11.55 9.63 -9.84
C GLN A 108 10.29 8.91 -9.33
N PRO A 109 9.12 9.17 -9.94
CA PRO A 109 7.91 8.44 -9.60
C PRO A 109 8.07 6.97 -9.96
N ILE A 110 7.49 6.10 -9.13
CA ILE A 110 7.46 4.66 -9.36
C ILE A 110 6.00 4.29 -9.56
N ARG A 111 5.69 3.65 -10.69
CA ARG A 111 4.37 3.05 -10.91
C ARG A 111 4.32 1.76 -10.12
N LEU A 112 3.51 1.72 -9.08
CA LEU A 112 3.14 0.51 -8.36
C LEU A 112 1.95 -0.15 -9.01
N GLY A 113 1.91 -1.48 -8.97
CA GLY A 113 0.77 -2.27 -9.38
C GLY A 113 0.49 -3.38 -8.39
N LEU A 114 -0.75 -3.51 -7.93
CA LEU A 114 -1.21 -4.64 -7.14
C LEU A 114 -2.09 -5.52 -8.04
N LEU A 115 -1.55 -6.68 -8.43
CA LEU A 115 -2.19 -7.60 -9.36
C LEU A 115 -3.16 -8.54 -8.63
N ALA A 116 -4.20 -9.01 -9.33
CA ALA A 116 -5.20 -9.94 -8.78
C ALA A 116 -4.63 -11.31 -8.34
N ASN A 117 -3.39 -11.63 -8.73
CA ASN A 117 -2.69 -12.83 -8.27
C ASN A 117 -1.90 -12.62 -6.97
N GLY A 118 -2.01 -11.44 -6.34
CA GLY A 118 -1.32 -11.10 -5.09
C GLY A 118 0.09 -10.57 -5.27
N ASN A 119 0.50 -10.21 -6.49
CA ASN A 119 1.81 -9.61 -6.74
C ASN A 119 1.75 -8.09 -6.58
N LEU A 120 2.60 -7.55 -5.70
CA LEU A 120 2.96 -6.15 -5.70
C LEU A 120 4.14 -5.95 -6.65
N THR A 121 3.94 -5.09 -7.64
CA THR A 121 4.87 -4.83 -8.74
C THR A 121 5.27 -3.37 -8.77
N GLY A 122 6.43 -3.09 -9.36
CA GLY A 122 6.91 -1.73 -9.57
C GLY A 122 7.63 -1.58 -10.91
N SER A 123 7.55 -0.39 -11.48
CA SER A 123 8.30 0.01 -12.68
C SER A 123 8.60 1.50 -12.66
N VAL A 124 9.69 1.89 -13.32
CA VAL A 124 10.01 3.29 -13.59
C VAL A 124 10.15 3.52 -15.09
N ALA A 125 9.86 4.75 -15.54
CA ALA A 125 9.89 5.12 -16.95
C ALA A 125 11.27 4.88 -17.60
N ALA A 126 11.30 4.72 -18.92
CA ALA A 126 12.56 4.66 -19.67
C ALA A 126 13.40 5.94 -19.47
N GLY A 127 14.71 5.79 -19.31
CA GLY A 127 15.64 6.91 -19.03
C GLY A 127 15.76 7.28 -17.55
N SER A 128 14.94 6.66 -16.67
CA SER A 128 15.08 6.76 -15.22
C SER A 128 16.28 5.98 -14.70
N ALA A 129 16.76 6.35 -13.52
CA ALA A 129 17.74 5.55 -12.79
C ALA A 129 17.02 4.39 -12.10
N ASN A 130 17.70 3.25 -11.94
CA ASN A 130 17.12 2.14 -11.21
C ASN A 130 17.04 2.51 -9.71
N PRO A 131 15.86 2.50 -9.08
CA PRO A 131 15.73 2.91 -7.69
C PRO A 131 16.38 1.87 -6.77
N SER A 132 17.18 2.32 -5.80
CA SER A 132 17.71 1.47 -4.72
C SER A 132 16.74 1.35 -3.54
N THR A 133 15.77 2.26 -3.45
CA THR A 133 14.74 2.28 -2.40
C THR A 133 13.42 2.78 -2.97
N ILE A 134 12.34 2.11 -2.60
CA ILE A 134 10.97 2.36 -3.04
C ILE A 134 10.19 2.79 -1.81
N TRP A 135 9.54 3.94 -1.89
CA TRP A 135 8.82 4.55 -0.77
C TRP A 135 7.34 4.26 -0.98
N LEU A 136 6.71 3.70 0.05
CA LEU A 136 5.29 3.35 0.03
C LEU A 136 4.44 4.33 0.83
N ASP A 137 5.05 5.38 1.38
CA ASP A 137 4.36 6.40 2.17
C ASP A 137 3.22 7.02 1.32
N ASP A 138 2.03 7.12 1.91
CA ASP A 138 0.78 7.62 1.29
C ASP A 138 0.21 6.80 0.11
N THR A 139 0.77 5.62 -0.17
CA THR A 139 0.22 4.72 -1.20
C THR A 139 -1.09 4.12 -0.73
N HIS A 140 -2.12 4.16 -1.58
CA HIS A 140 -3.38 3.49 -1.28
C HIS A 140 -4.09 2.95 -2.52
N PHE A 141 -4.72 1.79 -2.37
CA PHE A 141 -5.63 1.24 -3.37
C PHE A 141 -7.05 1.23 -2.82
N THR A 142 -7.96 1.90 -3.54
CA THR A 142 -9.37 2.00 -3.18
C THR A 142 -10.20 0.93 -3.90
N ASN A 143 -11.10 0.31 -3.13
CA ASN A 143 -11.91 -0.84 -3.52
C ASN A 143 -11.14 -1.98 -4.22
N PRO A 144 -10.08 -2.52 -3.60
CA PRO A 144 -9.31 -3.61 -4.17
C PRO A 144 -10.05 -4.96 -4.15
N LYS A 145 -11.23 -5.05 -3.53
CA LYS A 145 -12.01 -6.28 -3.41
C LYS A 145 -13.32 -6.18 -4.17
#